data_AF-A0A2D5E6V5-F1
#
_entry.id   AF-A0A2D5E6V5-F1
#
_cell.length_a   1.000
_cell.length_b   1.000
_cell.length_c   1.000
_cell.angle_alpha   90.00
_cell.angle_beta   90.00
_cell.angle_gamma   90.00
#
_symmetry.space_group_name_H-M   'P 1'
#
loop_
_entity.id
_entity.type
_entity.pdbx_description
1 polymer ?
#
loop_
_entity_poly.entity_id
_entity_poly.type
_entity_poly.pdbx_seq_one_letter_code
_entity_poly.pdbx_strand_id
1 'polypeptide(L)' 'MHRTSTIVALALTALFASATAQAGGTTHNVRVNGDIQAAITGAGNGDTIQLAAGQYDITTTIDPGGKQVTILGTVDG' A
#
# COMPACT_ATOMS: atom_id res chain seq x y z
N MET A 1 53.68 -16.29 14.93
CA MET A 1 52.44 -16.43 15.73
C MET A 1 51.31 -15.77 14.96
N HIS A 2 50.38 -16.58 14.42
CA HIS A 2 49.20 -16.12 13.69
C HIS A 2 48.16 -15.56 14.70
N ARG A 3 47.69 -14.32 14.51
CA ARG A 3 46.52 -13.80 15.23
C ARG A 3 45.38 -13.55 14.25
N THR A 4 44.52 -14.55 14.18
CA THR A 4 43.23 -14.57 13.51
C THR A 4 42.25 -13.63 14.22
N SER A 5 41.24 -13.19 13.47
CA SER A 5 39.93 -12.75 13.93
C SER A 5 39.80 -11.28 14.31
N THR A 6 39.23 -10.46 13.41
CA THR A 6 38.06 -9.57 13.64
C THR A 6 37.67 -8.92 12.30
N ILE A 7 36.94 -9.62 11.43
CA ILE A 7 36.29 -9.02 10.23
C ILE A 7 34.75 -9.00 10.38
N VAL A 8 34.21 -9.50 11.50
CA VAL A 8 32.75 -9.67 11.69
C VAL A 8 32.10 -8.45 12.38
N ALA A 9 32.31 -7.25 11.86
CA ALA A 9 31.63 -6.06 12.41
C ALA A 9 31.11 -5.06 11.37
N LEU A 10 31.54 -5.14 10.10
CA LEU A 10 31.15 -4.16 9.08
C LEU A 10 29.93 -4.58 8.22
N ALA A 11 29.40 -5.80 8.40
CA ALA A 11 28.30 -6.31 7.58
C ALA A 11 26.90 -6.04 8.16
N LEU A 12 26.78 -5.69 9.45
CA LEU A 12 25.48 -5.62 10.12
C LEU A 12 24.80 -4.25 10.06
N THR A 13 25.52 -3.20 9.66
CA THR A 13 24.96 -1.84 9.54
C THR A 13 24.28 -1.56 8.19
N ALA A 14 24.49 -2.42 7.18
CA ALA A 14 23.84 -2.29 5.87
C ALA A 14 22.53 -3.10 5.73
N LEU A 15 22.25 -4.01 6.66
CA LEU A 15 21.13 -4.96 6.53
C LEU A 15 19.73 -4.32 6.75
N PHE A 16 19.68 -3.04 7.15
CA PHE A 16 18.43 -2.35 7.45
C PHE A 16 18.14 -1.15 6.53
N ALA A 17 18.94 -0.91 5.49
CA ALA A 17 18.83 0.31 4.68
C ALA A 17 17.79 0.26 3.53
N SER A 18 17.07 -0.84 3.35
CA SER A 18 16.06 -0.94 2.28
C SER A 18 14.67 -0.55 2.76
N ALA A 19 14.53 0.59 3.45
CA ALA A 19 13.23 1.23 3.56
C ALA A 19 12.96 1.92 2.22
N THR A 20 12.29 1.23 1.30
CA THR A 20 11.76 1.88 0.10
C THR A 20 10.76 2.93 0.58
N ALA A 21 11.13 4.21 0.49
CA ALA A 21 10.17 5.28 0.66
C ALA A 21 9.06 5.06 -0.37
N GLN A 22 7.86 4.72 0.11
CA GLN A 22 6.68 4.62 -0.74
C GLN A 22 6.46 6.03 -1.31
N ALA A 23 6.70 6.22 -2.61
CA ALA A 23 6.26 7.43 -3.29
C ALA A 23 4.74 7.56 -3.02
N GLY A 24 4.30 8.72 -2.52
CA GLY A 24 2.90 8.92 -2.15
C GLY A 24 2.01 8.62 -3.35
N GLY A 25 1.16 7.60 -3.23
CA GLY A 25 0.29 7.19 -4.33
C GLY A 25 -0.79 8.21 -4.63
N THR A 26 -1.40 8.05 -5.80
CA THR A 26 -2.52 8.88 -6.25
C THR A 26 -3.82 8.46 -5.54
N THR A 27 -4.78 9.39 -5.45
CA THR A 27 -6.09 9.11 -4.85
C THR A 27 -7.16 8.94 -5.91
N HIS A 28 -7.89 7.82 -5.86
CA HIS A 28 -9.04 7.51 -6.70
C HIS A 28 -10.32 7.64 -5.88
N ASN A 29 -11.18 8.59 -6.22
CA ASN A 29 -12.42 8.85 -5.49
C ASN A 29 -13.56 7.96 -5.99
N VAL A 30 -14.28 7.33 -5.06
CA VAL A 30 -15.48 6.54 -5.35
C VAL A 30 -16.68 7.21 -4.72
N ARG A 31 -17.61 7.68 -5.55
CA ARG A 31 -18.91 8.20 -5.10
C ARG A 31 -19.73 7.12 -4.38
N VAL A 32 -20.73 7.52 -3.59
CA VAL A 32 -21.70 6.59 -2.99
C VAL A 32 -22.36 5.71 -4.06
N ASN A 33 -22.57 4.43 -3.76
CA ASN A 33 -23.00 3.41 -4.74
C ASN A 33 -22.09 3.29 -5.99
N GLY A 34 -20.86 3.80 -5.92
CA GLY A 34 -19.86 3.67 -6.97
C GLY A 34 -19.17 2.30 -6.95
N ASP A 35 -18.54 1.96 -8.08
CA ASP A 35 -17.81 0.70 -8.23
C ASP A 35 -16.41 0.82 -7.62
N ILE A 36 -16.21 0.15 -6.48
CA ILE A 36 -14.91 0.09 -5.79
C ILE A 36 -13.89 -0.70 -6.61
N GLN A 37 -14.31 -1.77 -7.28
CA GLN A 37 -13.43 -2.62 -8.08
C GLN A 37 -12.91 -1.89 -9.33
N ALA A 38 -13.74 -1.05 -9.95
CA ALA A 38 -13.31 -0.18 -11.04
C ALA A 38 -12.20 0.79 -10.61
N ALA A 39 -12.33 1.41 -9.43
CA ALA A 39 -11.30 2.29 -8.88
C ALA A 39 -9.99 1.53 -8.60
N ILE A 40 -10.08 0.32 -8.03
CA ILE A 40 -8.93 -0.56 -7.83
C ILE A 40 -8.28 -0.98 -9.15
N THR A 41 -9.06 -1.16 -10.21
CA THR A 41 -8.55 -1.52 -11.55
C THR A 41 -7.74 -0.38 -12.16
N GLY A 42 -8.15 0.88 -11.92
CA GLY A 42 -7.42 2.07 -12.35
C GLY A 42 -6.23 2.45 -11.45
N ALA A 43 -6.12 1.86 -10.26
CA ALA A 43 -5.09 2.19 -9.29
C ALA A 43 -3.76 1.47 -9.53
N GLY A 44 -2.66 2.15 -9.22
CA GLY A 44 -1.31 1.62 -9.14
C GLY A 44 -0.91 1.19 -7.71
N ASN A 45 0.31 0.70 -7.56
CA ASN A 45 0.87 0.37 -6.25
C ASN A 45 1.13 1.65 -5.43
N GLY A 46 0.70 1.65 -4.18
CA GLY A 46 0.78 2.78 -3.25
C GLY A 46 -0.43 3.72 -3.28
N ASP A 47 -1.35 3.54 -4.25
CA ASP A 47 -2.52 4.40 -4.41
C ASP A 47 -3.56 4.22 -3.29
N THR A 48 -4.39 5.25 -3.12
CA THR A 48 -5.51 5.28 -2.19
C THR A 48 -6.84 5.29 -2.94
N ILE A 49 -7.77 4.43 -2.55
CA ILE A 49 -9.17 4.46 -2.95
C ILE A 49 -9.96 5.17 -1.86
N GLN A 50 -10.42 6.39 -2.13
CA GLN A 50 -11.19 7.19 -1.18
C GLN A 50 -12.68 7.01 -1.45
N LEU A 51 -13.37 6.37 -0.51
CA LEU A 51 -14.82 6.18 -0.56
C LEU A 51 -15.51 7.41 0.02
N ALA A 52 -16.47 7.96 -0.71
CA ALA A 52 -17.45 8.88 -0.15
C ALA A 52 -18.26 8.15 0.94
N ALA A 53 -18.81 8.91 1.87
CA ALA A 53 -19.64 8.30 2.91
C ALA A 53 -20.98 7.82 2.34
N GLY A 54 -21.47 6.69 2.84
CA GLY A 54 -22.71 6.05 2.39
C GLY A 54 -22.60 4.55 2.15
N GLN A 55 -23.65 3.99 1.54
CA GLN A 55 -23.76 2.55 1.28
C GLN A 55 -23.16 2.16 -0.07
N TYR A 56 -22.54 0.98 -0.10
CA TYR A 56 -21.98 0.35 -1.29
C TYR A 56 -22.54 -1.06 -1.41
N ASP A 57 -23.04 -1.42 -2.59
CA ASP A 57 -23.52 -2.77 -2.87
C ASP A 57 -22.37 -3.63 -3.42
N ILE A 58 -21.90 -4.56 -2.59
CA ILE A 58 -20.77 -5.42 -2.90
C ILE A 58 -21.31 -6.83 -3.18
N THR A 59 -21.57 -7.10 -4.46
CA THR A 59 -22.13 -8.39 -4.92
C THR A 59 -21.05 -9.37 -5.37
N THR A 60 -19.80 -8.93 -5.49
CA THR A 60 -18.65 -9.73 -5.91
C THR A 60 -17.44 -9.44 -5.01
N THR A 61 -16.44 -10.31 -5.04
CA THR A 61 -15.19 -10.13 -4.31
C THR A 61 -14.47 -8.87 -4.77
N ILE A 62 -13.99 -8.07 -3.81
CA ILE A 62 -13.06 -6.97 -4.05
C ILE A 62 -11.65 -7.54 -4.12
N ASP A 63 -11.01 -7.45 -5.29
CA ASP A 63 -9.69 -8.00 -5.57
C ASP A 63 -8.69 -6.89 -5.96
N PRO A 64 -7.69 -6.60 -5.11
CA PRO A 64 -6.58 -5.71 -5.44
C PRO A 64 -5.73 -6.18 -6.62
N GLY A 65 -5.81 -7.45 -7.02
CA GLY A 65 -5.02 -8.02 -8.13
C GLY A 65 -3.53 -8.02 -7.82
N GLY A 66 -3.15 -8.25 -6.56
CA GLY A 66 -1.77 -8.19 -6.07
C GLY A 66 -1.20 -6.77 -5.92
N LYS A 67 -2.01 -5.73 -6.14
CA LYS A 67 -1.59 -4.34 -5.92
C LYS A 67 -1.64 -3.99 -4.45
N GLN A 68 -0.63 -3.24 -3.99
CA GLN A 68 -0.69 -2.59 -2.69
C GLN A 68 -1.53 -1.32 -2.82
N VAL A 69 -2.79 -1.36 -2.40
CA VAL A 69 -3.69 -0.20 -2.38
C VAL A 69 -4.23 0.01 -0.98
N THR A 70 -4.51 1.26 -0.62
CA THR A 70 -5.19 1.61 0.64
C THR A 70 -6.64 1.96 0.33
N ILE A 71 -7.61 1.39 1.04
CA ILE A 71 -9.02 1.75 0.89
C ILE A 71 -9.45 2.51 2.15
N LEU A 72 -9.87 3.76 1.99
CA LEU A 72 -10.27 4.64 3.08
C LEU A 72 -11.75 5.00 2.95
N GLY A 73 -12.50 4.86 4.03
CA GLY A 73 -13.83 5.43 4.17
C GLY A 73 -13.76 6.86 4.65
N THR A 74 -14.58 7.75 4.07
CA THR A 74 -14.85 9.05 4.70
C THR A 74 -15.77 8.81 5.90
N VAL A 75 -15.47 9.41 7.05
CA VAL A 75 -16.36 9.34 8.22
C VAL A 75 -17.50 10.34 8.01
N ASP A 76 -18.74 9.88 8.10
CA ASP A 76 -19.90 10.77 8.23
C ASP A 76 -19.74 11.60 9.52
N GLY A 77 -19.70 12.92 9.38
CA GLY A 77 -19.59 13.87 10.50
C GLY A 77 -20.89 14.05 11.26
#